data_AF-A0A2R5G647-F1
#
_entry.id   AF-A0A2R5G647-F1
#
_cell.length_a   1.000
_cell.length_b   1.000
_cell.length_c   1.000
_cell.angle_alpha   90.00
_cell.angle_beta   90.00
_cell.angle_gamma   90.00
#
_symmetry.space_group_name_H-M   'P 1'
#
loop_
_entity.id
_entity.type
_entity.pdbx_description
1 polymer ?
#
loop_
_entity_poly.entity_id
_entity_poly.type
_entity_poly.pdbx_seq_one_letter_code
_entity_poly.pdbx_strand_id
1 'polypeptide(L)' 'MNLSPSDWLENIISQLPALTLLQNMGYEYLTPQSALAKRGGKRSKIVLEEILTTQLRKLNQIQHRGQTHAFSEVNFVCA' A
#
# COMPACT_ATOMS: atom_id res chain seq x y z
N MET A 1 7.51 2.52 26.26
CA MET A 1 6.08 2.42 26.63
C MET A 1 5.87 1.03 27.21
N ASN A 2 5.41 0.94 28.45
CA ASN A 2 5.15 -0.35 29.12
C ASN A 2 3.66 -0.65 28.94
N LEU A 3 3.31 -1.53 28.00
CA LEU A 3 1.92 -1.93 27.74
C LEU A 3 1.47 -2.93 28.80
N SER A 4 0.23 -2.80 29.29
CA SER A 4 -0.32 -3.81 30.19
C SER A 4 -0.69 -5.08 29.42
N PRO A 5 -0.70 -6.27 30.05
CA PRO A 5 -1.09 -7.52 29.39
C PRO A 5 -2.49 -7.47 28.77
N SER A 6 -3.42 -6.71 29.34
CA SER A 6 -4.77 -6.49 28.81
C SER A 6 -4.77 -5.71 27.50
N ASP A 7 -3.94 -4.66 27.39
CA ASP A 7 -3.85 -3.85 26.16
C ASP A 7 -3.39 -4.68 24.96
N TRP A 8 -2.50 -5.65 25.19
CA TRP A 8 -2.00 -6.54 24.14
C TRP A 8 -3.09 -7.49 23.63
N LEU A 9 -3.89 -8.05 24.53
CA LEU A 9 -5.01 -8.92 24.18
C LEU A 9 -6.09 -8.17 23.41
N GLU A 10 -6.48 -6.98 23.87
CA GLU A 10 -7.49 -6.16 23.17
C GLU A 10 -7.04 -5.80 21.75
N ASN A 11 -5.76 -5.46 21.59
CA ASN A 11 -5.21 -5.10 20.28
C ASN A 11 -5.24 -6.29 19.31
N ILE A 12 -4.87 -7.49 19.77
CA ILE A 12 -4.91 -8.70 18.92
C ILE A 12 -6.35 -9.06 18.53
N ILE A 13 -7.27 -9.03 19.51
CA ILE A 13 -8.68 -9.37 19.30
C ILE A 13 -9.32 -8.38 18.32
N SER A 14 -8.85 -7.12 18.27
CA SER A 14 -9.32 -6.11 17.30
C SER A 14 -8.63 -6.23 15.94
N GLN A 15 -7.33 -6.50 15.91
CA GLN A 15 -6.52 -6.52 14.68
C GLN A 15 -6.81 -7.73 13.79
N LEU A 16 -6.97 -8.92 14.37
CA LEU A 16 -7.13 -10.14 13.57
C LEU A 16 -8.45 -10.15 12.77
N PRO A 17 -9.60 -9.74 13.33
CA PRO A 17 -10.82 -9.56 12.55
C PRO A 17 -10.68 -8.47 11.49
N ALA A 18 -10.04 -7.35 11.79
CA ALA A 18 -9.81 -6.27 10.83
C ALA A 18 -8.95 -6.73 9.65
N LEU A 19 -7.88 -7.50 9.92
CA LEU A 19 -7.02 -8.07 8.89
C LEU A 19 -7.82 -9.03 8.00
N THR A 20 -8.59 -9.95 8.60
CA THR A 20 -9.44 -10.89 7.87
C THR A 20 -10.45 -10.15 6.98
N LEU A 21 -11.09 -9.11 7.49
CA LEU A 21 -12.04 -8.29 6.72
C LEU A 21 -11.37 -7.66 5.49
N LEU A 22 -10.18 -7.07 5.66
CA LEU A 22 -9.43 -6.46 4.56
C LEU A 22 -9.03 -7.52 3.52
N GLN A 23 -8.57 -8.69 3.94
CA GLN A 23 -8.26 -9.78 3.01
C GLN A 23 -9.48 -10.22 2.20
N ASN A 24 -10.66 -10.33 2.83
CA ASN A 24 -11.92 -10.66 2.15
C ASN A 24 -12.36 -9.57 1.14
N MET A 25 -11.99 -8.31 1.37
CA MET A 25 -12.21 -7.21 0.42
C MET A 25 -11.19 -7.18 -0.73
N GLY A 26 -10.21 -8.11 -0.74
CA GLY A 26 -9.18 -8.23 -1.77
C GLY A 26 -7.90 -7.46 -1.48
N TYR A 27 -7.69 -6.97 -0.26
CA TYR A 27 -6.41 -6.38 0.13
C TYR A 27 -5.36 -7.47 0.38
N GLU A 28 -4.16 -7.25 -0.12
CA GLU A 28 -3.02 -8.14 0.09
C GLU A 28 -2.29 -7.77 1.39
N TYR A 29 -2.10 -8.75 2.27
CA TYR A 29 -1.29 -8.57 3.47
C TYR A 29 0.20 -8.61 3.14
N LEU A 30 0.94 -7.59 3.59
CA LEU A 30 2.39 -7.54 3.50
C LEU A 30 3.00 -7.76 4.88
N THR A 31 3.87 -8.76 5.00
CA THR A 31 4.66 -8.96 6.21
C THR A 31 5.59 -7.76 6.45
N PRO A 32 6.02 -7.50 7.70
CA PRO A 32 6.98 -6.43 8.00
C PRO A 32 8.27 -6.52 7.17
N GLN A 33 8.75 -7.74 6.90
CA GLN A 33 9.92 -8.00 6.08
C GLN A 33 9.67 -7.64 4.61
N SER A 34 8.54 -8.05 4.03
CA SER A 34 8.15 -7.70 2.66
C SER A 34 7.97 -6.19 2.49
N ALA A 35 7.29 -5.54 3.44
CA ALA A 35 7.11 -4.10 3.44
C ALA A 35 8.44 -3.33 3.58
N LEU A 36 9.42 -3.87 4.30
CA LEU A 36 10.76 -3.28 4.39
C LEU A 36 11.55 -3.48 3.08
N ALA A 37 11.46 -4.67 2.48
CA ALA A 37 12.11 -4.96 1.20
C ALA A 37 11.58 -4.04 0.08
N LYS A 38 10.25 -3.85 0.00
CA LYS A 38 9.60 -2.92 -0.94
C LYS A 38 9.92 -1.44 -0.70
N ARG A 39 10.51 -1.11 0.46
CA ARG A 39 11.08 0.22 0.76
C ARG A 39 12.56 0.33 0.43
N GLY A 40 13.14 -0.69 -0.23
CA GLY A 40 14.58 -0.75 -0.49
C GLY A 40 15.41 -0.90 0.79
N GLY A 41 14.86 -1.53 1.82
CA GLY A 41 15.54 -1.75 3.10
C GLY A 41 15.60 -0.52 4.02
N LYS A 42 15.13 0.65 3.56
CA LYS A 42 15.21 1.90 4.32
C LYS A 42 13.98 2.09 5.21
N ARG A 43 14.19 2.09 6.53
CA ARG A 43 13.10 2.33 7.52
C ARG A 43 12.61 3.78 7.51
N SER A 44 13.44 4.73 7.08
CA SER A 44 13.08 6.15 6.94
C SER A 44 12.13 6.41 5.76
N LYS A 45 12.07 5.49 4.79
CA LYS A 45 11.13 5.56 3.68
C LYS A 45 9.76 5.06 4.15
N ILE A 46 8.72 5.80 3.81
CA ILE A 46 7.33 5.47 4.21
C ILE A 46 6.56 4.88 3.01
N VAL A 47 6.96 5.24 1.79
CA VAL A 47 6.27 4.86 0.55
C VAL A 47 6.80 3.54 -0.02
N LEU A 48 5.87 2.69 -0.43
CA LEU A 48 6.11 1.45 -1.19
C LEU A 48 6.10 1.79 -2.70
N GLU A 49 7.20 2.32 -3.21
CA GLU A 49 7.27 2.93 -4.56
C GLU A 49 6.78 2.01 -5.67
N GLU A 50 7.21 0.74 -5.70
CA GLU A 50 6.78 -0.21 -6.74
C GLU A 50 5.26 -0.41 -6.75
N ILE A 51 4.66 -0.53 -5.56
CA ILE A 51 3.21 -0.68 -5.42
C ILE A 51 2.51 0.61 -5.82
N LEU A 52 3.00 1.76 -5.35
CA LEU A 52 2.43 3.07 -5.67
C LEU A 52 2.43 3.29 -7.20
N THR A 53 3.56 3.08 -7.87
CA THR A 53 3.68 3.24 -9.32
C THR A 53 2.72 2.31 -10.07
N THR A 54 2.60 1.06 -9.63
CA THR A 54 1.66 0.10 -10.23
C THR A 54 0.20 0.55 -10.07
N GLN A 55 -0.18 1.02 -8.88
CA GLN A 55 -1.53 1.52 -8.62
C GLN A 55 -1.83 2.80 -9.39
N LEU A 56 -0.90 3.75 -9.45
CA LEU A 56 -1.04 4.99 -10.22
C LEU A 56 -1.29 4.68 -11.70
N ARG A 57 -0.57 3.70 -12.28
CA ARG A 57 -0.79 3.30 -13.67
C ARG A 57 -2.18 2.69 -13.91
N LYS A 58 -2.67 1.89 -12.96
CA LYS A 58 -4.00 1.28 -13.03
C LYS A 58 -5.12 2.33 -12.94
N LEU A 59 -4.98 3.28 -12.02
CA LEU A 59 -6.04 4.24 -11.70
C LEU A 59 -6.10 5.43 -12.66
N ASN A 60 -4.95 5.87 -13.20
CA ASN A 60 -4.88 7.13 -13.95
C ASN A 60 -4.81 6.95 -15.47
N GLN A 61 -5.51 5.97 -16.04
CA GLN A 61 -5.59 5.83 -17.50
C GLN A 61 -6.18 7.10 -18.13
N ILE A 62 -5.54 7.59 -19.19
CA ILE A 62 -5.94 8.83 -19.83
C ILE A 62 -6.79 8.51 -21.05
N GLN A 63 -7.98 9.09 -21.12
CA GLN A 63 -8.82 9.05 -22.30
C GLN A 63 -8.60 10.33 -23.10
N HIS A 64 -8.13 10.20 -24.33
CA HIS A 64 -7.93 11.34 -25.22
C HIS A 64 -8.41 10.99 -26.62
N ARG A 65 -9.34 11.79 -27.16
CA ARG A 65 -9.92 11.60 -28.51
C ARG A 65 -10.44 10.17 -28.77
N GLY A 66 -11.09 9.58 -27.77
CA GLY A 66 -11.64 8.21 -27.86
C GLY A 66 -10.60 7.09 -27.77
N GLN A 67 -9.32 7.41 -27.57
CA GLN A 67 -8.25 6.44 -27.36
C GLN A 67 -7.82 6.43 -25.88
N THR A 68 -7.55 5.24 -25.35
CA THR A 68 -7.04 5.06 -24.00
C THR A 68 -5.51 4.97 -24.06
N HIS A 69 -4.84 5.88 -23.36
CA HIS A 69 -3.40 5.91 -23.22
C HIS A 69 -2.99 5.48 -21.81
N ALA A 70 -1.91 4.70 -21.72
CA ALA A 70 -1.33 4.32 -20.44
C ALA A 70 -0.82 5.56 -19.69
N PHE A 71 -1.07 5.63 -18.38
CA PHE A 71 -0.43 6.61 -17.53
C PHE A 71 1.08 6.32 -17.53
N SER A 72 1.87 7.26 -18.05
CA SER A 72 3.31 7.11 -18.21
C SER A 72 4.07 8.18 -17.43
N GLU A 73 5.36 7.93 -17.20
CA GLU A 73 6.21 8.87 -16.45
C GLU A 73 6.35 10.25 -17.11
N VAL A 74 6.09 10.32 -18.42
CA VAL A 74 6.08 11.57 -19.19
C VAL A 74 5.03 12.56 -18.66
N ASN A 75 3.97 12.09 -17.99
CA ASN A 75 2.93 12.94 -17.42
C ASN A 75 3.32 13.60 -16.09
N PHE A 76 4.45 13.21 -15.46
CA PHE A 76 4.95 13.87 -14.25
C PHE A 76 5.74 15.15 -14.56
N VAL A 77 6.13 15.37 -15.82
CA VAL A 77 6.95 16.53 -16.22
C VAL A 77 6.05 17.71 -16.54
N CYS A 78 5.54 18.32 -15.48
CA CYS A 78 5.22 19.74 -15.44
C CYS A 78 5.30 20.18 -13.97
N ALA A 79 6.51 20.51 -13.54
CA ALA A 79 6.80 21.32 -12.36
C ALA A 79 8.01 22.20 -12.69
#